data_AF-A0A7C9W356-F1
#
_entry.id   AF-A0A7C9W356-F1
#
_cell.length_a   1.000
_cell.length_b   1.000
_cell.length_c   1.000
_cell.angle_alpha   90.00
_cell.angle_beta   90.00
_cell.angle_gamma   90.00
#
_symmetry.space_group_name_H-M   'P 1'
#
loop_
_entity.id
_entity.type
_entity.pdbx_description
1 polymer ?
#
loop_
_entity_poly.entity_id
_entity_poly.type
_entity_poly.pdbx_seq_one_letter_code
_entity_poly.pdbx_strand_id
1 'polypeptide(L)' 'MAGTHVLVEVPIPPSGPATAAAWGIRVGFVPDTVVVEIDEQKGSMLLHVLDARDPDAVIAAQTDSYERRQRRVFP' A
#
# COMPACT_ATOMS: atom_id res chain seq x y z
N MET A 1 15.56 21.13 -1.78
CA MET A 1 15.74 20.02 -0.82
C MET A 1 15.29 18.76 -1.54
N ALA A 2 16.21 17.90 -1.97
CA ALA A 2 15.82 16.64 -2.62
C ALA A 2 15.17 15.73 -1.57
N GLY A 3 13.89 15.41 -1.74
CA GLY A 3 13.20 14.44 -0.90
C GLY A 3 13.88 13.07 -1.06
N THR A 4 14.07 12.34 0.04
CA THR A 4 14.58 10.96 -0.05
C THR A 4 13.42 10.06 -0.42
N HIS A 5 13.28 9.80 -1.72
CA HIS A 5 12.31 8.85 -2.24
C HIS A 5 12.73 7.42 -1.89
N VAL A 6 11.77 6.58 -1.52
CA VAL A 6 12.06 5.19 -1.15
C VAL A 6 10.95 4.26 -1.63
N LEU A 7 11.34 3.02 -1.93
CA LEU A 7 10.42 1.93 -2.20
C LEU A 7 10.08 1.22 -0.88
N VAL A 8 8.80 1.10 -0.59
CA VAL A 8 8.27 0.45 0.62
C VAL A 8 7.43 -0.74 0.19
N GLU A 9 7.78 -1.91 0.70
CA GLU A 9 7.01 -3.13 0.48
C GLU A 9 5.97 -3.30 1.60
N VAL A 10 4.69 -3.31 1.23
CA VAL A 10 3.57 -3.45 2.16
C VAL A 10 2.94 -4.83 1.98
N PRO A 11 2.78 -5.64 3.04
CA PRO A 11 2.10 -6.92 2.95
C PRO A 11 0.65 -6.77 2.49
N ILE A 12 0.22 -7.60 1.54
CA ILE A 12 -1.17 -7.76 1.14
C ILE A 12 -1.79 -8.83 2.04
N PRO A 13 -2.82 -8.51 2.83
CA PRO A 13 -3.49 -9.51 3.63
C PRO A 13 -4.13 -10.59 2.73
N PRO A 14 -4.19 -11.86 3.17
CA PRO A 14 -4.81 -12.93 2.39
C PRO A 14 -6.23 -12.54 1.98
N SER A 15 -6.41 -12.27 0.69
CA SER A 15 -7.63 -11.73 0.10
C SER A 15 -7.71 -12.14 -1.36
N GLY A 16 -8.88 -11.96 -1.97
CA GLY A 16 -9.06 -12.23 -3.40
C GLY A 16 -8.37 -11.18 -4.28
N PRO A 17 -8.01 -11.52 -5.54
CA PRO A 17 -7.36 -10.59 -6.47
C PRO A 17 -8.07 -9.24 -6.62
N ALA A 18 -9.39 -9.27 -6.68
CA ALA A 18 -10.22 -8.08 -6.77
C ALA A 18 -10.08 -7.15 -5.55
N THR A 19 -9.92 -7.73 -4.36
CA THR A 19 -9.75 -6.98 -3.11
C THR A 19 -8.40 -6.29 -3.06
N ALA A 20 -7.32 -6.98 -3.47
CA ALA A 20 -5.98 -6.40 -3.58
C ALA A 20 -5.94 -5.27 -4.63
N ALA A 21 -6.52 -5.49 -5.81
CA ALA A 21 -6.58 -4.46 -6.86
C ALA A 21 -7.37 -3.21 -6.42
N ALA A 22 -8.54 -3.41 -5.81
CA ALA A 22 -9.34 -2.29 -5.29
C ALA A 22 -8.60 -1.52 -4.19
N TRP A 23 -7.80 -2.21 -3.38
CA TRP A 23 -6.97 -1.56 -2.37
C TRP A 23 -5.86 -0.73 -3.00
N GLY A 24 -5.16 -1.27 -4.00
CA GLY A 24 -4.14 -0.54 -4.74
C GLY A 24 -4.66 0.74 -5.37
N ILE A 25 -5.85 0.71 -5.98
CA ILE A 25 -6.51 1.92 -6.50
C ILE A 25 -6.70 2.97 -5.40
N ARG A 26 -7.17 2.54 -4.22
CA ARG A 26 -7.36 3.43 -3.07
C ARG A 26 -6.05 4.02 -2.58
N VAL A 27 -5.00 3.20 -2.47
CA VAL A 27 -3.66 3.65 -2.04
C VAL A 27 -3.05 4.60 -3.06
N GLY A 28 -3.31 4.41 -4.36
CA GLY A 28 -2.89 5.35 -5.41
C GLY A 28 -3.52 6.74 -5.32
N PHE A 29 -4.58 6.93 -4.52
CA PHE A 29 -5.14 8.25 -4.22
C PHE A 29 -4.57 8.88 -2.94
N VAL A 30 -3.76 8.14 -2.18
CA VAL A 30 -3.07 8.69 -1.00
C VAL A 30 -1.99 9.65 -1.50
N PRO A 31 -1.92 10.88 -0.96
CA PRO A 31 -0.87 11.83 -1.31
C PRO A 31 0.52 11.21 -1.17
N ASP A 32 1.46 11.70 -1.98
CA ASP A 32 2.88 11.38 -1.88
C ASP A 32 3.23 9.88 -2.04
N THR A 33 2.28 9.08 -2.53
CA THR A 33 2.39 7.64 -2.71
C THR A 33 2.04 7.26 -4.14
N VAL A 34 2.85 6.39 -4.74
CA VAL A 34 2.57 5.77 -6.04
C VAL A 34 2.62 4.26 -5.85
N VAL A 35 1.57 3.56 -6.29
CA VAL A 35 1.60 2.09 -6.37
C VAL A 35 2.43 1.70 -7.59
N VAL A 36 3.53 1.00 -7.35
CA VAL A 36 4.44 0.52 -8.40
C VAL A 36 3.99 -0.85 -8.89
N GLU A 37 3.66 -1.74 -7.95
CA GLU A 37 3.33 -3.13 -8.24
C GLU A 37 2.40 -3.71 -7.17
N ILE A 38 1.53 -4.63 -7.58
CA ILE A 38 0.75 -5.51 -6.71
C ILE A 38 1.13 -6.93 -7.10
N ASP A 39 1.90 -7.61 -6.25
CA ASP A 39 2.31 -8.99 -6.44
C ASP A 39 1.50 -9.89 -5.50
N GLU A 40 0.44 -10.48 -6.03
CA GLU A 40 -0.44 -11.39 -5.30
C GLU A 40 0.23 -12.75 -5.02
N GLN A 41 1.22 -13.15 -5.83
CA GLN A 41 1.94 -14.41 -5.61
C GLN A 41 2.87 -14.27 -4.41
N LYS A 42 3.56 -13.13 -4.30
CA LYS A 42 4.39 -12.78 -3.15
C LYS A 42 3.57 -12.29 -1.94
N GLY A 43 2.35 -11.82 -2.19
CA GLY A 43 1.47 -11.25 -1.16
C GLY A 43 1.95 -9.87 -0.71
N SER A 44 2.42 -9.03 -1.64
CA SER A 44 3.01 -7.73 -1.34
C SER A 44 2.64 -6.67 -2.37
N MET A 45 2.44 -5.43 -1.92
CA MET A 45 2.27 -4.25 -2.75
C MET A 45 3.50 -3.35 -2.59
N LEU A 46 4.12 -2.97 -3.71
CA LEU A 46 5.27 -2.09 -3.73
C LEU A 46 4.82 -0.64 -3.92
N LEU A 47 5.22 0.23 -3.00
CA LEU A 47 4.92 1.65 -3.02
C LEU A 47 6.19 2.45 -3.26
N HIS A 48 6.12 3.46 -4.10
CA HIS A 48 7.09 4.53 -4.14
C HIS A 48 6.54 5.71 -3.35
N VAL A 49 7.30 6.16 -2.34
CA VAL A 49 6.88 7.22 -1.41
C VAL A 49 7.85 8.39 -1.49
N LEU A 50 7.31 9.61 -1.59
CA LEU A 50 8.08 10.85 -1.77
C LEU A 50 8.95 11.21 -0.54
N ASP A 51 8.44 10.96 0.68
CA ASP A 51 9.15 11.15 1.94
C ASP A 51 8.78 10.02 2.91
N ALA A 52 9.56 8.94 2.88
CA ALA A 52 9.45 7.88 3.87
C ALA A 52 10.77 7.75 4.65
N ARG A 53 11.04 8.78 5.47
CA ARG A 53 12.01 8.72 6.57
C ARG A 53 11.72 7.57 7.55
N ASP A 54 10.47 7.11 7.58
CA ASP A 54 10.00 5.98 8.38
C ASP A 54 9.13 5.05 7.49
N PRO A 55 9.75 4.06 6.83
CA PRO A 55 9.03 3.06 6.02
C PRO A 55 8.03 2.23 6.83
N ASP A 56 8.34 1.95 8.11
CA ASP A 56 7.47 1.13 8.97
C ASP A 56 6.17 1.86 9.29
N ALA A 57 6.22 3.19 9.48
CA ALA A 57 5.03 4.01 9.63
C ALA A 57 4.15 4.00 8.36
N VAL A 58 4.75 3.94 7.16
CA VAL A 58 3.98 3.80 5.91
C VAL A 58 3.27 2.44 5.89
N ILE A 59 3.99 1.35 6.18
CA ILE A 59 3.43 0.00 6.22
C ILE A 59 2.25 -0.04 7.20
N ALA A 60 2.45 0.43 8.43
CA ALA A 60 1.42 0.46 9.46
C ALA A 60 0.18 1.25 9.01
N ALA A 61 0.36 2.44 8.42
CA ALA A 61 -0.75 3.27 7.96
C ALA A 61 -1.57 2.59 6.84
N GLN A 62 -0.90 1.91 5.90
CA GLN A 62 -1.60 1.21 4.83
C GLN A 62 -2.32 -0.04 5.34
N THR A 63 -1.67 -0.87 6.15
CA THR A 63 -2.31 -2.04 6.78
C THR A 63 -3.55 -1.65 7.56
N ASP A 64 -3.46 -0.57 8.34
CA ASP A 64 -4.55 -0.04 9.15
C ASP A 64 -5.69 0.58 8.29
N SER A 65 -5.36 1.14 7.12
CA SER A 65 -6.35 1.56 6.11
C SER A 65 -7.08 0.35 5.52
N TYR A 66 -6.36 -0.74 5.23
CA TYR A 66 -6.94 -1.97 4.73
C TYR A 66 -7.93 -2.57 5.73
N GLU A 67 -7.47 -2.83 6.95
CA GLU A 67 -8.23 -3.56 7.97
C GLU A 67 -9.54 -2.84 8.33
N ARG A 68 -9.47 -1.51 8.49
CA ARG A 68 -10.62 -0.74 8.97
C ARG A 68 -11.58 -0.31 7.87
N ARG A 69 -11.10 -0.13 6.64
CA ARG A 69 -11.90 0.49 5.58
C ARG A 69 -12.00 -0.38 4.34
N GLN A 70 -10.89 -0.88 3.81
CA GLN A 70 -10.92 -1.65 2.56
C GLN A 70 -11.68 -2.97 2.73
N ARG A 71 -11.29 -3.77 3.74
CA ARG A 71 -11.86 -5.11 3.98
C ARG A 71 -13.38 -5.11 4.22
N ARG A 72 -13.94 -3.97 4.64
CA ARG A 72 -15.39 -3.82 4.87
C ARG A 72 -16.17 -3.62 3.57
N VAL A 73 -15.51 -3.14 2.51
CA VAL A 73 -16.13 -2.83 1.21
C VAL A 73 -15.79 -3.93 0.20
N PHE A 74 -14.55 -4.41 0.23
CA PHE A 74 -14.05 -5.51 -0.58
C PHE A 74 -13.42 -6.54 0.38
N PRO A 75 -14.13 -7.61 0.76
CA PRO A 75 -13.65 -8.58 1.76
C PRO A 75 -12.54 -9.50 1.26
#